data_AF-K1U9W0-F1
#
_entry.id   AF-K1U9W0-F1
#
_cell.length_a   1.000
_cell.length_b   1.000
_cell.length_c   1.000
_cell.angle_alpha   90.00
_cell.angle_beta   90.00
_cell.angle_gamma   90.00
#
_symmetry.space_group_name_H-M   'P 1'
#
loop_
_entity.id
_entity.type
_entity.pdbx_description
1 polymer ?
#
loop_
_entity_poly.entity_id
_entity_poly.type
_entity_poly.pdbx_seq_one_letter_code
_entity_poly.pdbx_strand_id
1 'polypeptide(L)'
;EYALYVSYESLPGSADDARYTVHHLGGDTEFAVNQTMGGGTWIYLGRFAFAPGEQTVVTLTNRSRVAGRTVSADAVKIGGGYGNVARTVCDSLRQADTFYPEETSGYPRFCEGARYWLQWAGFDASVYSPKNFTDDYKDDYMSRAHWVNALAGGSERMPDSAGLRIPIDLALAFHS
;
A
#
# COMPACT_ATOMS: atom_id res chain seq x y z
N GLU A 1 15.65 6.61 -10.19
CA GLU A 1 14.71 7.05 -9.13
C GLU A 1 14.03 5.85 -8.50
N TYR A 2 13.56 6.00 -7.27
CA TYR A 2 12.72 5.02 -6.58
C TYR A 2 11.49 5.71 -5.98
N ALA A 3 10.33 5.06 -6.06
CA ALA A 3 9.12 5.49 -5.36
C ALA A 3 9.27 5.18 -3.87
N LEU A 4 9.02 6.16 -2.99
CA LEU A 4 9.21 6.03 -1.55
C LEU A 4 7.87 6.04 -0.82
N TYR A 5 7.74 5.13 0.15
CA TYR A 5 6.54 4.93 0.96
C TYR A 5 6.92 4.76 2.43
N VAL A 6 6.01 5.17 3.33
CA VAL A 6 6.12 4.95 4.78
C VAL A 6 4.88 4.21 5.30
N SER A 7 5.08 3.45 6.38
CA SER A 7 4.04 2.78 7.16
C SER A 7 4.17 3.19 8.63
N TYR A 8 3.05 3.22 9.34
CA TYR A 8 2.91 3.61 10.73
C TYR A 8 1.58 3.08 11.30
N GLU A 9 1.41 3.12 12.63
CA GLU A 9 0.15 2.77 13.30
C GLU A 9 -0.68 4.03 13.64
N SER A 10 -1.97 4.03 13.31
CA SER A 10 -2.90 5.11 13.68
C SER A 10 -3.47 4.91 15.08
N LEU A 11 -2.80 5.51 16.07
CA LEU A 11 -3.14 5.40 17.48
C LEU A 11 -4.08 6.53 17.96
N PRO A 12 -4.84 6.32 19.05
CA PRO A 12 -5.51 7.42 19.75
C PRO A 12 -4.50 8.50 20.15
N GLY A 13 -4.72 9.74 19.73
CA GLY A 13 -3.81 10.85 19.98
C GLY A 13 -2.64 10.99 19.00
N SER A 14 -2.59 10.22 17.90
CA SER A 14 -1.61 10.43 16.82
C SER A 14 -1.57 11.89 16.30
N ALA A 15 -0.40 12.31 15.82
CA ALA A 15 -0.19 13.60 15.17
C ALA A 15 -0.90 13.68 13.80
N ASP A 16 -1.43 14.86 13.48
CA ASP A 16 -1.98 15.16 12.14
C ASP A 16 -0.91 15.74 11.18
N ASP A 17 0.33 15.88 11.66
CA ASP A 17 1.42 16.59 11.02
C ASP A 17 2.80 15.96 11.27
N ALA A 18 2.87 14.63 11.41
CA ALA A 18 4.11 13.90 11.66
C ALA A 18 5.14 14.22 10.57
N ARG A 19 6.31 14.72 10.97
CA ARG A 19 7.29 15.33 10.05
C ARG A 19 8.32 14.32 9.55
N TYR A 20 8.19 13.95 8.29
CA TYR A 20 9.16 13.16 7.54
C TYR A 20 10.01 14.07 6.66
N THR A 21 11.32 13.86 6.62
CA THR A 21 12.24 14.48 5.67
C THR A 21 12.83 13.36 4.80
N VAL A 22 12.66 13.46 3.48
CA VAL A 22 13.32 12.57 2.51
C VAL A 22 14.59 13.25 2.03
N HIS A 23 15.73 12.56 2.17
CA HIS A 23 17.04 13.05 1.76
C HIS A 23 17.41 12.41 0.42
N HIS A 24 17.68 13.22 -0.61
CA HIS A 24 17.92 12.75 -1.98
C HIS A 24 18.94 13.60 -2.73
N LEU A 25 19.31 13.18 -3.94
CA LEU A 25 20.31 13.87 -4.78
C LEU A 25 19.91 15.29 -5.20
N GLY A 26 18.64 15.68 -5.03
CA GLY A 26 18.14 17.05 -5.21
C GLY A 26 18.12 17.88 -3.92
N GLY A 27 18.61 17.35 -2.79
CA GLY A 27 18.50 17.95 -1.46
C GLY A 27 17.43 17.26 -0.60
N ASP A 28 16.81 18.03 0.30
CA ASP A 28 15.80 17.54 1.23
C ASP A 28 14.37 17.87 0.77
N THR A 29 13.40 17.04 1.13
CA THR A 29 11.97 17.34 0.96
C THR A 29 11.20 16.93 2.20
N GLU A 30 10.54 17.91 2.84
CA GLU A 30 9.73 17.69 4.04
C GLU A 30 8.27 17.38 3.71
N PHE A 31 7.67 16.50 4.52
CA PHE A 31 6.26 16.11 4.47
C PHE A 31 5.67 16.17 5.88
N ALA A 32 4.48 16.78 5.99
CA ALA A 32 3.63 16.65 7.17
C ALA A 32 2.57 15.58 6.88
N VAL A 33 2.68 14.42 7.54
CA VAL A 33 1.81 13.26 7.30
C VAL A 33 0.81 13.12 8.44
N ASN A 34 -0.48 13.03 8.10
CA ASN A 34 -1.55 12.84 9.07
C ASN A 34 -1.65 11.37 9.49
N GLN A 35 -1.10 11.03 10.65
CA GLN A 35 -1.12 9.66 11.20
C GLN A 35 -2.44 9.28 11.89
N THR A 36 -3.45 10.16 11.91
CA THR A 36 -4.79 9.83 12.46
C THR A 36 -5.68 9.01 11.51
N MET A 37 -5.20 8.79 10.28
CA MET A 37 -5.80 7.99 9.21
C MET A 37 -4.70 7.19 8.50
N GLY A 38 -5.05 6.19 7.69
CA GLY A 38 -4.09 5.49 6.82
C GLY A 38 -3.03 4.60 7.49
N GLY A 39 -3.09 4.40 8.82
CA GLY A 39 -2.19 3.47 9.51
C GLY A 39 -2.36 2.02 9.04
N GLY A 40 -1.28 1.25 9.09
CA GLY A 40 -1.24 -0.14 8.61
C GLY A 40 -1.22 -0.30 7.08
N THR A 41 -0.99 0.77 6.31
CA THR A 41 -0.77 0.68 4.86
C THR A 41 0.28 1.66 4.35
N TRP A 42 0.60 1.58 3.05
CA TRP A 42 1.73 2.28 2.42
C TRP A 42 1.38 3.69 1.94
N ILE A 43 1.74 4.70 2.72
CA ILE A 43 1.60 6.11 2.35
C ILE A 43 2.76 6.52 1.42
N TYR A 44 2.45 6.86 0.18
CA TYR A 44 3.41 7.32 -0.83
C TYR A 44 3.84 8.77 -0.57
N LEU A 45 5.15 9.02 -0.51
CA LEU A 45 5.71 10.38 -0.34
C LEU A 45 6.22 10.97 -1.67
N GLY A 46 6.65 10.16 -2.63
CA GLY A 46 7.14 10.66 -3.92
C GLY A 46 8.08 9.71 -4.64
N ARG A 47 8.73 10.20 -5.70
CA ARG A 47 9.82 9.53 -6.40
C ARG A 47 11.07 10.40 -6.31
N PHE A 48 12.19 9.77 -5.97
CA PHE A 48 13.44 10.48 -5.68
C PHE A 48 14.64 9.73 -6.26
N ALA A 49 15.74 10.45 -6.52
CA ALA A 49 17.02 9.88 -6.91
C ALA A 49 17.94 9.83 -5.69
N PHE A 50 18.45 8.65 -5.35
CA PHE A 50 19.34 8.43 -4.20
C PHE A 50 20.76 8.11 -4.68
N ALA A 51 21.77 8.38 -3.86
CA ALA A 51 23.14 7.97 -4.14
C ALA A 51 23.28 6.43 -4.06
N PRO A 52 24.28 5.80 -4.70
CA PRO A 52 24.63 4.43 -4.39
C PRO A 52 25.31 4.33 -3.02
N GLY A 53 24.99 3.29 -2.25
CA GLY A 53 25.60 3.02 -0.94
C GLY A 53 24.67 3.29 0.25
N GLU A 54 25.23 3.13 1.45
CA GLU A 54 24.55 3.38 2.72
C GLU A 54 24.39 4.89 2.98
N GLN A 55 23.16 5.33 3.27
CA GLN A 55 22.83 6.72 3.54
C GLN A 55 21.52 6.81 4.36
N THR A 56 21.33 7.90 5.11
CA THR A 56 20.01 8.21 5.69
C THR A 56 19.06 8.64 4.57
N VAL A 57 18.10 7.79 4.21
CA VAL A 57 17.14 8.08 3.13
C VAL A 57 15.91 8.86 3.64
N VAL A 58 15.47 8.56 4.87
CA VAL A 58 14.31 9.20 5.51
C VAL A 58 14.62 9.46 6.97
N THR A 59 14.33 10.68 7.43
CA THR A 59 14.27 11.05 8.85
C THR A 59 12.81 11.27 9.24
N LEU A 60 12.39 10.76 10.40
CA LEU A 60 11.11 11.10 11.04
C LEU A 60 11.41 11.78 12.37
N THR A 61 10.77 12.91 12.66
CA THR A 61 10.93 13.61 13.94
C THR A 61 9.66 13.54 14.79
N ASN A 62 9.83 13.50 16.11
CA ASN A 62 8.73 13.56 17.09
C ASN A 62 8.15 14.98 17.27
N ARG A 63 8.22 15.83 16.23
CA ARG A 63 7.76 17.22 16.26
C ARG A 63 6.38 17.34 15.64
N SER A 64 5.40 17.76 16.45
CA SER A 64 4.07 18.18 16.03
C SER A 64 3.84 19.65 16.42
N ARG A 65 2.90 20.34 15.74
CA ARG A 65 2.37 21.64 16.16
C ARG A 65 1.63 21.58 17.51
N VAL A 66 1.18 20.39 17.92
CA VAL A 66 0.39 20.17 19.15
C VAL A 66 1.17 19.31 20.13
N ALA A 67 1.37 19.80 21.35
CA ALA A 67 2.04 19.05 22.41
C ALA A 67 1.22 17.82 22.84
N GLY A 68 1.91 16.75 23.27
CA GLY A 68 1.27 15.51 23.74
C GLY A 68 0.70 14.61 22.63
N ARG A 69 1.00 14.88 21.35
CA ARG A 69 0.65 13.99 20.23
C ARG A 69 1.64 12.83 20.10
N THR A 70 1.13 11.67 19.72
CA THR A 70 1.93 10.48 19.39
C THR A 70 2.45 10.58 17.96
N VAL A 71 3.72 10.27 17.74
CA VAL A 71 4.27 9.98 16.40
C VAL A 71 4.71 8.53 16.39
N SER A 72 4.16 7.73 15.47
CA SER A 72 4.45 6.31 15.32
C SER A 72 5.33 6.06 14.08
N ALA A 73 6.01 4.92 14.05
CA ALA A 73 6.84 4.47 12.95
C ALA A 73 6.81 2.94 12.88
N ASP A 74 6.69 2.39 11.68
CA ASP A 74 6.75 0.95 11.41
C ASP A 74 7.82 0.67 10.36
N ALA A 75 7.55 0.97 9.09
CA ALA A 75 8.42 0.61 7.98
C ALA A 75 8.60 1.73 6.94
N VAL A 76 9.70 1.66 6.19
CA VAL A 76 9.97 2.47 5.00
C VAL A 76 10.17 1.52 3.82
N LYS A 77 9.54 1.80 2.68
CA LYS A 77 9.78 1.07 1.42
C LYS A 77 10.34 1.98 0.35
N ILE A 78 11.45 1.54 -0.24
CA ILE A 78 12.10 2.17 -1.39
C ILE A 78 11.89 1.27 -2.61
N GLY A 79 11.15 1.77 -3.61
CA GLY A 79 10.75 1.05 -4.82
C GLY A 79 9.41 0.30 -4.70
N GLY A 80 9.09 -0.47 -5.75
CA GLY A 80 7.93 -1.37 -5.81
C GLY A 80 8.24 -2.85 -5.58
N GLY A 81 9.49 -3.26 -5.83
CA GLY A 81 9.90 -4.67 -5.86
C GLY A 81 9.35 -5.43 -7.07
N TYR A 82 9.62 -6.73 -7.07
CA TYR A 82 9.07 -7.70 -8.03
C TYR A 82 7.97 -8.53 -7.38
N GLY A 83 7.16 -9.22 -8.19
CA GLY A 83 6.15 -10.14 -7.71
C GLY A 83 6.73 -11.31 -6.90
N ASN A 84 6.10 -11.63 -5.77
CA ASN A 84 6.55 -12.67 -4.84
C ASN A 84 5.46 -13.70 -4.48
N VAL A 85 4.28 -13.61 -5.10
CA VAL A 85 3.21 -14.61 -4.94
C VAL A 85 3.37 -15.62 -6.07
N ALA A 86 3.80 -16.85 -5.73
CA ALA A 86 3.96 -17.95 -6.68
C ALA A 86 2.58 -18.55 -7.05
N ARG A 87 2.43 -18.92 -8.33
CA ARG A 87 1.13 -19.12 -9.01
C ARG A 87 1.24 -20.20 -10.07
N THR A 88 0.18 -20.99 -10.22
CA THR A 88 0.01 -22.03 -11.25
C THR A 88 -1.21 -21.69 -12.13
N VAL A 89 -1.30 -22.29 -13.32
CA VAL A 89 -2.41 -22.05 -14.27
C VAL A 89 -3.75 -22.48 -13.64
N CYS A 90 -4.79 -21.65 -13.78
CA CYS A 90 -6.12 -21.93 -13.23
C CYS A 90 -6.81 -23.10 -13.94
N ASP A 91 -7.70 -23.80 -13.22
CA ASP A 91 -8.25 -25.09 -13.67
C ASP A 91 -9.00 -25.05 -15.01
N SER A 92 -9.62 -23.91 -15.36
CA SER A 92 -10.28 -23.71 -16.66
C SER A 92 -9.33 -23.57 -17.86
N LEU A 93 -8.03 -23.38 -17.61
CA LEU A 93 -6.98 -23.27 -18.64
C LEU A 93 -5.95 -24.42 -18.57
N ARG A 94 -6.08 -25.34 -17.61
CA ARG A 94 -5.21 -26.53 -17.50
C ARG A 94 -5.52 -27.54 -18.60
N GLN A 95 -4.49 -27.96 -19.32
CA GLN A 95 -4.55 -29.06 -20.27
C GLN A 95 -4.29 -30.39 -19.55
N ALA A 96 -4.89 -31.47 -20.04
CA ALA A 96 -4.61 -32.82 -19.54
C ALA A 96 -3.11 -33.17 -19.68
N ASP A 97 -2.63 -34.02 -18.78
CA ASP A 97 -1.27 -34.58 -18.75
C ASP A 97 -0.12 -33.54 -18.78
N THR A 98 -0.43 -32.26 -18.53
CA THR A 98 0.53 -31.15 -18.52
C THR A 98 0.85 -30.73 -17.09
N PHE A 99 2.14 -30.72 -16.73
CA PHE A 99 2.60 -30.22 -15.43
C PHE A 99 2.71 -28.69 -15.45
N TYR A 100 2.08 -28.03 -14.47
CA TYR A 100 2.10 -26.58 -14.29
C TYR A 100 2.72 -26.23 -12.93
N PRO A 101 4.01 -25.84 -12.87
CA PRO A 101 4.64 -25.42 -11.61
C PRO A 101 3.97 -24.19 -11.01
N GLU A 102 4.27 -23.92 -9.74
CA GLU A 102 3.98 -22.63 -9.11
C GLU A 102 5.17 -21.69 -9.29
N GLU A 103 4.97 -20.61 -10.03
CA GLU A 103 6.01 -19.64 -10.38
C GLU A 103 5.59 -18.22 -9.98
N THR A 104 6.53 -17.38 -9.54
CA THR A 104 6.25 -15.95 -9.38
C THR A 104 6.17 -15.30 -10.75
N SER A 105 5.45 -14.18 -10.86
CA SER A 105 5.26 -13.48 -12.13
C SER A 105 6.56 -13.03 -12.81
N GLY A 106 7.67 -12.87 -12.08
CA GLY A 106 8.95 -12.36 -12.61
C GLY A 106 8.93 -10.88 -13.01
N TYR A 107 7.76 -10.23 -13.02
CA TYR A 107 7.57 -8.83 -13.37
C TYR A 107 7.67 -7.90 -12.14
N PRO A 108 7.92 -6.59 -12.36
CA PRO A 108 7.76 -5.57 -11.32
C PRO A 108 6.35 -5.62 -10.72
N ARG A 109 6.24 -5.40 -9.40
CA ARG A 109 4.96 -5.56 -8.67
C ARG A 109 3.81 -4.69 -9.17
N PHE A 110 4.08 -3.56 -9.83
CA PHE A 110 3.03 -2.73 -10.42
C PHE A 110 2.42 -3.31 -11.72
N CYS A 111 3.01 -4.36 -12.27
CA CYS A 111 2.45 -5.15 -13.38
C CYS A 111 1.58 -6.32 -12.88
N GLU A 112 1.54 -6.56 -11.56
CA GLU A 112 0.73 -7.61 -10.96
C GLU A 112 -0.72 -7.16 -10.75
N GLY A 113 -1.65 -8.11 -10.85
CA GLY A 113 -3.06 -7.88 -10.51
C GLY A 113 -3.25 -7.28 -9.10
N ALA A 114 -4.27 -6.44 -8.98
CA ALA A 114 -4.60 -5.70 -7.76
C ALA A 114 -4.69 -6.58 -6.51
N ARG A 115 -5.19 -7.83 -6.59
CA ARG A 115 -5.24 -8.72 -5.41
C ARG A 115 -3.84 -9.05 -4.86
N TYR A 116 -2.84 -9.23 -5.73
CA TYR A 116 -1.45 -9.53 -5.34
C TYR A 116 -0.79 -8.31 -4.68
N TRP A 117 -1.15 -7.09 -5.12
CA TRP A 117 -0.71 -5.86 -4.45
C TRP A 117 -1.38 -5.68 -3.09
N LEU A 118 -2.71 -5.88 -2.99
CA LEU A 118 -3.47 -5.62 -1.77
C LEU A 118 -3.13 -6.62 -0.65
N GLN A 119 -2.95 -7.90 -0.98
CA GLN A 119 -2.41 -8.91 -0.07
C GLN A 119 -1.05 -8.49 0.50
N TRP A 120 -0.15 -8.00 -0.37
CA TRP A 120 1.18 -7.57 0.03
C TRP A 120 1.18 -6.22 0.78
N ALA A 121 0.17 -5.37 0.54
CA ALA A 121 -0.03 -4.08 1.20
C ALA A 121 -0.78 -4.15 2.55
N GLY A 122 -0.97 -5.35 3.11
CA GLY A 122 -1.48 -5.56 4.46
C GLY A 122 -3.00 -5.53 4.62
N PHE A 123 -3.77 -5.51 3.52
CA PHE A 123 -5.24 -5.52 3.61
C PHE A 123 -5.77 -6.90 4.02
N ASP A 124 -6.92 -6.93 4.70
CA ASP A 124 -7.60 -8.15 5.10
C ASP A 124 -8.08 -8.99 3.88
N ALA A 125 -8.22 -10.30 4.07
CA ALA A 125 -8.70 -11.23 3.05
C ALA A 125 -10.07 -10.85 2.48
N SER A 126 -10.97 -10.24 3.25
CA SER A 126 -12.26 -9.75 2.74
C SER A 126 -12.12 -8.62 1.69
N VAL A 127 -10.98 -7.93 1.66
CA VAL A 127 -10.67 -6.86 0.70
C VAL A 127 -10.07 -7.42 -0.59
N TYR A 128 -9.09 -8.33 -0.50
CA TYR A 128 -8.35 -8.82 -1.67
C TYR A 128 -8.81 -10.20 -2.19
N SER A 129 -9.69 -10.88 -1.46
CA SER A 129 -10.19 -12.24 -1.73
C SER A 129 -11.71 -12.40 -1.47
N PRO A 130 -12.59 -11.56 -2.06
CA PRO A 130 -14.05 -11.62 -1.87
C PRO A 130 -14.72 -12.92 -2.39
N LYS A 131 -13.97 -13.85 -3.00
CA LYS A 131 -14.37 -15.22 -3.37
C LYS A 131 -13.68 -16.28 -2.52
N ASN A 132 -13.13 -15.93 -1.37
CA ASN A 132 -12.50 -16.86 -0.41
C ASN A 132 -11.43 -17.72 -1.09
N PHE A 133 -10.58 -17.10 -1.92
CA PHE A 133 -9.49 -17.71 -2.68
C PHE A 133 -9.91 -18.74 -3.76
N THR A 134 -11.21 -18.87 -4.05
CA THR A 134 -11.73 -19.86 -5.03
C THR A 134 -11.79 -19.37 -6.48
N ASP A 135 -11.66 -18.07 -6.74
CA ASP A 135 -11.78 -17.48 -8.07
C ASP A 135 -10.84 -16.27 -8.21
N ASP A 136 -9.59 -16.57 -8.58
CA ASP A 136 -8.48 -15.60 -8.62
C ASP A 136 -8.77 -14.38 -9.52
N TYR A 137 -9.43 -14.62 -10.66
CA TYR A 137 -9.81 -13.58 -11.62
C TYR A 137 -10.90 -12.65 -11.06
N LYS A 138 -11.95 -13.21 -10.43
CA LYS A 138 -13.00 -12.39 -9.81
C LYS A 138 -12.49 -11.63 -8.60
N ASP A 139 -11.65 -12.26 -7.78
CA ASP A 139 -10.96 -11.58 -6.68
C ASP A 139 -10.16 -10.36 -7.17
N ASP A 140 -9.43 -10.49 -8.27
CA ASP A 140 -8.57 -9.42 -8.78
C ASP A 140 -9.33 -8.16 -9.22
N TYR A 141 -10.46 -8.30 -9.94
CA TYR A 141 -11.22 -7.13 -10.36
C TYR A 141 -12.18 -6.60 -9.27
N MET A 142 -12.73 -7.47 -8.41
CA MET A 142 -13.61 -7.04 -7.33
C MET A 142 -12.84 -6.32 -6.21
N SER A 143 -11.64 -6.79 -5.85
CA SER A 143 -10.84 -6.21 -4.78
C SER A 143 -10.55 -4.72 -4.95
N ARG A 144 -10.52 -4.23 -6.19
CA ARG A 144 -10.31 -2.82 -6.55
C ARG A 144 -11.37 -1.90 -5.94
N ALA A 145 -12.63 -2.34 -5.89
CA ALA A 145 -13.72 -1.59 -5.26
C ALA A 145 -13.74 -1.77 -3.74
N HIS A 146 -13.48 -2.99 -3.24
CA HIS A 146 -13.39 -3.25 -1.80
C HIS A 146 -12.25 -2.46 -1.14
N TRP A 147 -11.12 -2.27 -1.84
CA TRP A 147 -9.99 -1.45 -1.41
C TRP A 147 -10.36 0.03 -1.23
N VAL A 148 -11.11 0.61 -2.18
CA VAL A 148 -11.60 2.00 -2.08
C VAL A 148 -12.49 2.16 -0.84
N ASN A 149 -13.39 1.21 -0.58
CA ASN A 149 -14.23 1.22 0.62
C ASN A 149 -13.38 1.05 1.91
N ALA A 150 -12.38 0.17 1.90
CA ALA A 150 -11.49 -0.04 3.04
C ALA A 150 -10.60 1.18 3.36
N LEU A 151 -10.20 1.96 2.35
CA LEU A 151 -9.54 3.25 2.54
C LEU A 151 -10.51 4.32 3.06
N ALA A 152 -11.70 4.43 2.43
CA ALA A 152 -12.63 5.54 2.63
C ALA A 152 -13.50 5.43 3.89
N GLY A 153 -13.76 4.23 4.40
CA GLY A 153 -14.63 4.01 5.56
C GLY A 153 -14.18 4.82 6.78
N GLY A 154 -15.13 5.55 7.38
CA GLY A 154 -14.91 6.41 8.54
C GLY A 154 -14.28 7.76 8.21
N SER A 155 -14.12 8.10 6.91
CA SER A 155 -13.81 9.46 6.46
C SER A 155 -15.08 10.31 6.39
N GLU A 156 -14.92 11.62 6.22
CA GLU A 156 -16.02 12.56 5.90
C GLU A 156 -16.83 12.19 4.64
N ARG A 157 -16.29 11.34 3.75
CA ARG A 157 -16.96 10.91 2.51
C ARG A 157 -17.67 9.56 2.61
N MET A 158 -17.42 8.80 3.68
CA MET A 158 -18.05 7.51 3.94
C MET A 158 -18.13 7.25 5.46
N PRO A 159 -18.88 8.07 6.22
CA PRO A 159 -18.87 8.03 7.68
C PRO A 159 -19.50 6.74 8.25
N ASP A 160 -20.53 6.21 7.57
CA ASP A 160 -21.34 5.06 8.03
C ASP A 160 -20.68 3.69 7.73
N SER A 161 -19.35 3.61 7.73
CA SER A 161 -18.59 2.38 7.45
C SER A 161 -17.24 2.37 8.17
N ALA A 162 -16.70 1.18 8.44
CA ALA A 162 -15.36 1.02 9.00
C ALA A 162 -14.29 1.04 7.89
N GLY A 163 -13.14 1.66 8.17
CA GLY A 163 -12.03 1.78 7.23
C GLY A 163 -10.90 2.67 7.76
N LEU A 164 -9.94 2.98 6.89
CA LEU A 164 -8.72 3.74 7.21
C LEU A 164 -8.92 5.27 7.20
N ARG A 165 -10.15 5.76 7.05
CA ARG A 165 -10.57 7.18 7.15
C ARG A 165 -9.94 8.15 6.14
N ILE A 166 -9.36 7.66 5.05
CA ILE A 166 -8.78 8.50 4.01
C ILE A 166 -9.91 9.00 3.09
N PRO A 167 -10.18 10.32 3.00
CA PRO A 167 -11.20 10.82 2.08
C PRO A 167 -10.78 10.57 0.63
N ILE A 168 -11.70 10.02 -0.17
CA ILE A 168 -11.49 9.73 -1.60
C ILE A 168 -12.57 10.45 -2.42
N ASP A 169 -12.15 11.36 -3.30
CA ASP A 169 -13.01 12.05 -4.26
C ASP A 169 -13.24 11.25 -5.55
N LEU A 170 -12.26 10.44 -5.97
CA LEU A 170 -12.29 9.67 -7.21
C LEU A 170 -11.48 8.38 -7.09
N ALA A 171 -12.03 7.29 -7.61
CA ALA A 171 -11.30 6.06 -7.91
C ALA A 171 -11.61 5.63 -9.35
N LEU A 172 -10.60 5.09 -10.05
CA LEU A 172 -10.71 4.61 -11.43
C LEU A 172 -9.93 3.30 -11.56
N ALA A 173 -10.51 2.32 -12.25
CA ALA A 173 -9.84 1.07 -12.60
C ALA A 173 -10.18 0.70 -14.05
N PHE A 174 -9.17 0.29 -14.81
CA PHE A 174 -9.35 -0.30 -16.13
C PHE A 174 -9.49 -1.83 -16.00
N HIS A 175 -10.26 -2.43 -16.90
CA HIS A 175 -10.38 -3.88 -17.03
C HIS A 175 -10.22 -4.25 -18.51
N SER A 176 -9.51 -5.36 -18.75
CA SER A 176 -8.99 -5.78 -20.05
C SER A 176 -8.97 -7.30 -20.13
#